data_AF-A0A6P0VT56-F1
#
_entry.id   AF-A0A6P0VT56-F1
#
_cell.length_a   1.000
_cell.length_b   1.000
_cell.length_c   1.000
_cell.angle_alpha   90.00
_cell.angle_beta   90.00
_cell.angle_gamma   90.00
#
_symmetry.space_group_name_H-M   'P 1'
#
loop_
_entity.id
_entity.type
_entity.pdbx_description
1 polymer ?
#
loop_
_entity_poly.entity_id
_entity_poly.type
_entity_poly.pdbx_seq_one_letter_code
_entity_poly.pdbx_strand_id
1 'polypeptide(L)'
;MKLSPLYVQWEEAALRKGEQRGEQRGEQRGRCLMIESMLEVKFGIGDSELSQIVEPLSQLPAKEATQLILQLSREELLARFRT
;
A
#
# COMPACT_ATOMS: atom_id res chain seq x y z
N MET A 1 -8.80 39.31 17.13
CA MET A 1 -9.94 38.49 17.59
C MET A 1 -9.39 37.24 18.25
N LYS A 2 -9.78 36.90 19.49
CA LYS A 2 -9.41 35.62 20.11
C LYS A 2 -10.31 34.54 19.52
N LEU A 3 -9.71 33.52 18.90
CA LEU A 3 -10.44 32.36 18.41
C LEU A 3 -11.19 31.70 19.58
N SER A 4 -12.45 31.31 19.35
CA SER A 4 -13.25 30.59 20.34
C SER A 4 -12.50 29.30 20.73
N PRO A 5 -12.53 28.87 22.01
CA PRO A 5 -11.95 27.59 22.44
C PRO A 5 -12.38 26.40 21.57
N LEU A 6 -13.59 26.45 21.00
CA LEU A 6 -14.10 25.44 20.08
C LEU A 6 -13.35 25.40 18.75
N TYR A 7 -12.91 26.55 18.22
CA TYR A 7 -12.15 26.62 16.97
C TYR A 7 -10.75 26.02 17.15
N VAL A 8 -10.08 26.32 18.26
CA VAL A 8 -8.75 25.78 18.58
C VAL A 8 -8.81 24.24 18.70
N GLN A 9 -9.84 23.71 19.37
CA GLN A 9 -10.06 22.26 19.43
C GLN A 9 -10.30 21.64 18.05
N TRP A 10 -11.04 22.32 17.18
CA TRP A 10 -11.31 21.83 15.83
C TRP A 10 -10.06 21.80 14.95
N GLU A 11 -9.19 22.82 15.09
CA GLU A 11 -7.91 22.90 14.39
C GLU A 11 -6.96 21.77 14.83
N GLU A 12 -6.82 21.55 16.14
CA GLU A 12 -6.03 20.43 16.67
C GLU A 12 -6.55 19.07 16.19
N ALA A 13 -7.87 18.89 16.17
CA ALA A 13 -8.49 17.65 15.69
C ALA A 13 -8.26 17.44 14.19
N ALA A 14 -8.32 18.52 13.41
CA ALA A 14 -8.05 18.49 11.97
C ALA A 14 -6.58 18.12 11.68
N LEU A 15 -5.63 18.69 12.43
CA LEU A 15 -4.20 18.38 12.31
C LEU A 15 -3.92 16.90 12.64
N ARG A 16 -4.39 16.41 13.80
CA ARG A 16 -4.21 14.99 14.18
C ARG A 16 -4.80 14.04 13.15
N LYS A 17 -5.99 14.37 12.62
CA LYS A 17 -6.62 13.57 11.57
C LYS A 17 -5.84 13.62 10.25
N GLY A 18 -5.22 14.75 9.94
CA GLY A 18 -4.32 14.92 8.81
C GLY A 18 -3.07 14.04 8.93
N GLU A 19 -2.39 14.08 10.06
CA GLU A 19 -1.21 13.27 10.36
C GLU A 19 -1.53 11.78 10.26
N GLN A 20 -2.59 11.31 10.93
CA GLN A 20 -3.00 9.90 10.89
C GLN A 20 -3.33 9.43 9.47
N ARG A 21 -4.02 10.26 8.67
CA ARG A 21 -4.31 9.94 7.26
C ARG A 21 -3.04 9.92 6.41
N GLY A 22 -2.10 10.82 6.70
CA GLY A 22 -0.81 10.90 6.02
C GLY A 22 0.03 9.65 6.26
N GLU A 23 0.12 9.23 7.52
CA GLU A 23 0.83 8.01 7.93
C GLU A 23 0.24 6.77 7.26
N GLN A 24 -1.08 6.57 7.34
CA GLN A 24 -1.75 5.43 6.70
C GLN A 24 -1.54 5.38 5.19
N ARG A 25 -1.64 6.54 4.51
CA ARG A 25 -1.38 6.63 3.06
C ARG A 25 0.08 6.37 2.73
N GLY A 26 1.00 6.85 3.56
CA GLY A 26 2.43 6.65 3.40
C GLY A 26 2.80 5.17 3.52
N GLU A 27 2.27 4.49 4.54
CA GLU A 27 2.45 3.05 4.73
C GLU A 27 1.88 2.24 3.57
N GLN A 28 0.62 2.51 3.16
CA GLN A 28 0.00 1.80 2.03
C GLN A 28 0.80 1.99 0.74
N ARG A 29 1.21 3.23 0.44
CA ARG A 29 1.97 3.54 -0.78
C ARG A 29 3.37 2.94 -0.75
N GLY A 30 4.07 3.02 0.38
CA GLY A 30 5.39 2.40 0.56
C GLY A 30 5.31 0.89 0.39
N ARG A 31 4.21 0.28 0.86
CA ARG A 31 3.96 -1.14 0.72
C ARG A 31 3.70 -1.57 -0.73
N CYS A 32 2.89 -0.82 -1.49
CA CYS A 32 2.71 -1.08 -2.92
C CYS A 32 4.04 -0.96 -3.69
N LEU A 33 4.83 0.10 -3.44
CA LEU A 33 6.14 0.30 -4.07
C LEU A 33 7.12 -0.85 -3.77
N MET A 34 7.14 -1.35 -2.53
CA MET A 34 7.95 -2.51 -2.17
C MET A 34 7.55 -3.74 -2.98
N ILE A 35 6.25 -4.00 -3.10
CA ILE A 35 5.73 -5.14 -3.86
C ILE A 35 6.03 -5.00 -5.35
N GLU A 36 5.80 -3.83 -5.94
CA GLU A 36 6.17 -3.53 -7.33
C GLU A 36 7.65 -3.84 -7.59
N SER A 37 8.54 -3.32 -6.74
CA SER A 37 9.98 -3.56 -6.88
C SER A 37 10.34 -5.04 -6.77
N MET A 38 9.72 -5.81 -5.86
CA MET A 38 9.96 -7.24 -5.75
C MET A 38 9.48 -8.02 -6.98
N LEU A 39 8.32 -7.65 -7.53
CA LEU A 39 7.79 -8.25 -8.74
C LEU A 39 8.69 -7.94 -9.95
N GLU A 40 9.16 -6.69 -10.08
CA GLU A 40 10.11 -6.28 -11.12
C GLU A 40 11.44 -7.05 -11.03
N VAL A 41 11.99 -7.20 -9.82
CA VAL A 41 13.24 -7.94 -9.61
C VAL A 41 13.08 -9.42 -9.95
N LYS A 42 11.92 -10.02 -9.64
CA LYS A 42 11.71 -11.46 -9.85
C LYS A 42 11.28 -11.81 -11.28
N PHE A 43 10.36 -11.04 -11.87
CA PHE A 43 9.71 -11.39 -13.12
C PHE A 43 10.16 -10.50 -14.30
N GLY A 44 10.90 -9.43 -14.03
CA GLY A 44 11.36 -8.48 -15.03
C GLY A 44 10.51 -7.20 -15.08
N ILE A 45 11.07 -6.18 -15.73
CA ILE A 45 10.47 -4.84 -15.82
C ILE A 45 9.33 -4.85 -16.85
N GLY A 46 8.22 -4.18 -16.54
CA GLY A 46 7.18 -3.82 -17.52
C GLY A 46 5.97 -4.75 -17.59
N ASP A 47 5.74 -5.57 -16.57
CA ASP A 47 4.59 -6.47 -16.54
C ASP A 47 3.30 -5.76 -16.10
N SER A 48 2.58 -5.20 -17.08
CA SER A 48 1.29 -4.53 -16.83
C SER A 48 0.23 -5.42 -16.19
N GLU A 49 0.36 -6.75 -16.31
CA GLU A 49 -0.57 -7.69 -15.68
C GLU A 49 -0.24 -7.84 -14.20
N LEU A 50 1.04 -7.91 -13.83
CA LEU A 50 1.47 -7.97 -12.44
C LEU A 50 1.18 -6.66 -11.68
N SER A 51 1.17 -5.51 -12.36
CA SER A 51 0.73 -4.25 -11.75
C SER A 51 -0.70 -4.32 -11.22
N GLN A 52 -1.59 -5.11 -11.84
CA GLN A 52 -2.99 -5.24 -11.41
C GLN A 52 -3.13 -5.99 -10.08
N ILE A 53 -2.13 -6.79 -9.70
CA ILE A 53 -2.17 -7.60 -8.48
C ILE A 53 -1.38 -7.00 -7.31
N VAL A 54 -0.70 -5.85 -7.52
CA VAL A 54 0.07 -5.14 -6.48
C VAL A 54 -0.81 -4.76 -5.30
N GLU A 55 -1.98 -4.15 -5.56
CA GLU A 55 -2.88 -3.72 -4.50
C GLU A 55 -3.48 -4.91 -3.72
N PRO A 56 -3.98 -5.98 -4.36
CA PRO A 56 -4.35 -7.21 -3.65
C PRO A 56 -3.23 -7.80 -2.78
N LEU A 57 -1.99 -7.84 -3.28
CA LEU A 57 -0.83 -8.33 -2.52
C LEU A 57 -0.48 -7.41 -1.34
N SER A 58 -0.68 -6.10 -1.49
CA SER A 58 -0.38 -5.11 -0.44
C SER A 58 -1.35 -5.18 0.74
N GLN A 59 -2.50 -5.85 0.59
CA GLN A 59 -3.47 -6.05 1.67
C GLN A 59 -3.17 -7.27 2.56
N LEU A 60 -2.29 -8.20 2.12
CA LEU A 60 -1.96 -9.40 2.90
C LEU A 60 -1.10 -9.05 4.13
N PRO A 61 -0.65 -10.01 4.95
CA PRO A 61 0.50 -9.80 5.83
C PRO A 61 1.81 -9.70 5.04
N ALA A 62 2.77 -8.87 5.47
CA ALA A 62 4.03 -8.65 4.75
C ALA A 62 4.81 -9.96 4.46
N LYS A 63 4.86 -10.86 5.45
CA LYS A 63 5.50 -12.17 5.32
C LYS A 63 4.81 -13.05 4.27
N GLU A 64 3.47 -13.04 4.24
CA GLU A 64 2.70 -13.84 3.30
C GLU A 64 2.88 -13.35 1.87
N ALA A 65 2.77 -12.04 1.64
CA ALA A 65 3.03 -11.43 0.34
C ALA A 65 4.44 -11.80 -0.17
N THR A 66 5.46 -11.65 0.67
CA THR A 66 6.84 -12.05 0.33
C THR A 66 6.96 -13.52 -0.01
N GLN A 67 6.34 -14.42 0.77
CA GLN A 67 6.38 -15.86 0.50
C GLN A 67 5.71 -16.18 -0.84
N LEU A 68 4.54 -15.63 -1.13
CA LEU A 68 3.84 -15.84 -2.39
C LEU A 68 4.67 -15.33 -3.58
N ILE A 69 5.21 -14.11 -3.47
CA ILE A 69 6.06 -13.53 -4.51
C ILE A 69 7.28 -14.40 -4.74
N LEU A 70 7.95 -14.93 -3.72
CA LEU A 70 9.16 -15.75 -3.88
C LEU A 70 8.87 -17.17 -4.39
N GLN A 71 7.77 -17.79 -3.98
CA GLN A 71 7.49 -19.20 -4.24
C GLN A 71 6.72 -19.45 -5.54
N LEU A 72 5.79 -18.57 -5.90
CA LEU A 72 4.89 -18.80 -7.03
C LEU A 72 5.49 -18.32 -8.36
N SER A 73 5.07 -18.94 -9.46
CA SER A 73 5.31 -18.41 -10.79
C SER A 73 4.48 -17.16 -11.05
N ARG A 74 4.77 -16.49 -12.17
CA ARG A 74 4.01 -15.34 -12.65
C ARG A 74 2.55 -15.71 -12.88
N GLU A 75 2.31 -16.81 -13.60
CA GLU A 75 0.98 -17.29 -13.96
C GLU A 75 0.18 -17.70 -12.74
N GLU A 76 0.82 -18.33 -11.75
CA GLU A 76 0.20 -18.71 -10.49
C GLU A 76 -0.22 -17.49 -9.66
N LEU A 77 0.63 -16.45 -9.60
CA LEU A 77 0.27 -15.18 -8.95
C LEU A 77 -0.91 -14.50 -9.65
N LEU A 78 -0.86 -14.39 -10.98
CA LEU A 78 -1.94 -13.78 -11.75
C LEU A 78 -3.24 -14.57 -11.57
N ALA A 79 -3.21 -15.89 -11.68
CA ALA A 79 -4.39 -16.74 -11.50
C ALA A 79 -5.00 -16.61 -10.09
N ARG A 80 -4.19 -16.32 -9.07
CA ARG A 80 -4.64 -16.19 -7.68
C ARG A 80 -5.27 -14.83 -7.38
N PHE A 81 -4.80 -13.75 -7.99
CA PHE A 81 -5.18 -12.38 -7.61
C PHE A 81 -5.95 -11.61 -8.68
N ARG A 82 -5.97 -12.09 -9.92
CA ARG A 82 -6.72 -11.49 -11.02
C ARG A 82 -8.12 -12.11 -11.05
N THR A 83 -9.01 -11.62 -10.19
CA THR A 83 -10.46 -11.92 -10.23
C THR A 83 -11.20 -10.74 -10.85
#